data_AF-A0A534FE40-F1
#
_entry.id   AF-A0A534FE40-F1
#
_cell.length_a   1.000
_cell.length_b   1.000
_cell.length_c   1.000
_cell.angle_alpha   90.00
_cell.angle_beta   90.00
_cell.angle_gamma   90.00
#
_symmetry.space_group_name_H-M   'P 1'
#
loop_
_entity.id
_entity.type
_entity.pdbx_description
1 polymer ?
#
loop_
_entity_poly.entity_id
_entity_poly.type
_entity_poly.pdbx_seq_one_letter_code
_entity_poly.pdbx_strand_id
1 'polypeptide(L)'
;MFVGAGSVCGAFLARRTRAAASASVRIPPAPVARVDIVKDAYFGETLSDPYRWMENDKDQEWLPFLKGQNEHTRAVLDTIPGRERLL
;
A
#
# COMPACT_ATOMS: atom_id res chain seq x y z
N MET A 1 -61.47 30.89 -29.48
CA MET A 1 -61.28 29.42 -29.42
C MET A 1 -60.01 29.11 -30.21
N PHE A 2 -59.11 28.26 -29.70
CA PHE A 2 -57.69 28.03 -30.05
C PHE A 2 -56.67 28.97 -29.35
N VAL A 3 -55.96 28.50 -28.30
CA VAL A 3 -54.68 27.72 -28.26
C VAL A 3 -53.46 28.65 -28.38
N GLY A 4 -52.67 28.87 -27.31
CA GLY A 4 -51.42 28.17 -26.95
C GLY A 4 -50.31 29.25 -26.82
N ALA A 5 -49.13 29.12 -26.22
CA ALA A 5 -48.37 28.07 -25.55
C ALA A 5 -47.13 28.77 -24.92
N GLY A 6 -46.41 28.08 -24.04
CA GLY A 6 -44.98 28.39 -23.82
C GLY A 6 -44.57 28.72 -22.39
N SER A 7 -44.79 27.80 -21.45
CA SER A 7 -44.00 27.78 -20.21
C SER A 7 -42.74 26.96 -20.48
N VAL A 8 -41.60 27.64 -20.66
CA VAL A 8 -40.29 26.98 -20.75
C VAL A 8 -39.88 26.58 -19.33
N CYS A 9 -40.20 25.35 -18.95
CA CYS A 9 -39.69 24.76 -17.72
C CYS A 9 -38.24 24.31 -17.98
N GLY A 10 -37.28 25.16 -17.65
CA GLY A 10 -35.86 24.85 -17.72
C GLY A 10 -35.50 23.73 -16.75
N ALA A 11 -35.39 22.50 -17.26
CA ALA A 11 -34.85 21.39 -16.50
C ALA A 11 -33.33 21.58 -16.34
N PHE A 12 -32.92 22.24 -15.26
CA PHE A 12 -31.54 22.20 -14.79
C PHE A 12 -31.22 20.75 -14.43
N LEU A 13 -30.50 20.06 -15.33
CA LEU A 13 -29.95 18.74 -15.10
C LEU A 13 -28.85 18.87 -14.03
N ALA A 14 -29.22 18.74 -12.76
CA ALA A 14 -28.29 18.76 -11.64
C ALA A 14 -27.31 17.58 -11.79
N ARG A 15 -26.10 17.89 -12.25
CA ARG A 15 -24.99 16.94 -12.35
C ARG A 15 -24.62 16.52 -10.92
N ARG A 16 -25.15 15.39 -10.45
CA ARG A 16 -24.74 14.77 -9.18
C ARG A 16 -23.26 14.41 -9.29
N THR A 17 -22.40 15.28 -8.75
CA THR A 17 -21.02 14.90 -8.43
C THR A 17 -21.11 13.87 -7.31
N ARG A 18 -20.81 12.61 -7.65
CA ARG A 18 -20.67 11.56 -6.65
C ARG A 18 -19.39 11.86 -5.89
N ALA A 19 -19.49 12.47 -4.72
CA ALA A 19 -18.36 12.61 -3.82
C ALA A 19 -17.90 11.20 -3.46
N ALA A 20 -16.72 10.80 -3.93
CA ALA A 20 -16.07 9.58 -3.46
C ALA A 20 -15.70 9.82 -1.99
N ALA A 21 -16.34 9.09 -1.09
CA ALA A 21 -15.93 9.06 0.30
C ALA A 21 -14.50 8.47 0.34
N SER A 22 -13.54 9.26 0.81
CA SER A 22 -12.18 8.79 1.01
C SER A 22 -12.19 7.86 2.22
N ALA A 23 -12.24 6.55 1.99
CA ALA A 23 -12.01 5.58 3.05
C ALA A 23 -10.55 5.72 3.47
N SER A 24 -10.29 5.94 4.77
CA SER A 24 -8.93 5.94 5.29
C SER A 24 -8.36 4.52 5.17
N VAL A 25 -7.46 4.32 4.21
CA VAL A 25 -6.72 3.06 4.07
C VAL A 25 -5.82 2.91 5.29
N ARG A 26 -6.04 1.84 6.08
CA ARG A 26 -5.15 1.49 7.18
C ARG A 26 -3.93 0.76 6.61
N ILE A 27 -2.76 1.38 6.73
CA ILE A 27 -1.49 0.77 6.36
C ILE A 27 -0.95 0.06 7.62
N PRO A 28 -0.84 -1.28 7.63
CA PRO A 28 -0.22 -1.99 8.75
C PRO A 28 1.25 -1.57 8.86
N PRO A 29 1.84 -1.47 10.07
CA PRO A 29 3.26 -1.18 10.20
C PRO A 29 4.09 -2.32 9.60
N ALA A 30 5.22 -1.98 8.99
CA ALA A 30 6.20 -2.98 8.59
C ALA A 30 6.78 -3.68 9.85
N PRO A 31 7.05 -4.99 9.80
CA PRO A 31 7.71 -5.69 10.89
C PRO A 31 9.13 -5.17 11.08
N VAL A 32 9.57 -5.06 12.33
CA VAL A 32 10.96 -4.72 12.66
C VAL A 32 11.79 -6.00 12.60
N ALA A 33 12.93 -5.94 11.90
CA ALA A 33 13.84 -7.07 11.82
C ALA A 33 14.49 -7.34 13.19
N ARG A 34 14.58 -8.61 13.59
CA ARG A 34 15.42 -8.98 14.73
C ARG A 34 16.88 -8.67 14.41
N VAL A 35 17.61 -8.25 15.42
CA VAL A 35 19.05 -7.97 15.34
C VAL A 35 19.77 -9.12 16.02
N ASP A 36 20.54 -9.88 15.26
CA ASP A 36 21.36 -10.99 15.75
C ASP A 36 22.78 -10.84 15.18
N ILE A 37 23.69 -10.31 15.99
CA ILE A 37 25.02 -9.90 15.53
C ILE A 37 25.91 -11.13 15.34
N VAL A 38 26.07 -11.54 14.09
CA VAL A 38 27.10 -12.48 13.67
C VAL A 38 28.36 -11.70 13.28
N LYS A 39 29.54 -12.16 13.72
CA LYS A 39 30.83 -11.53 13.39
C LYS A 39 31.69 -12.49 12.61
N ASP A 40 32.19 -12.03 11.48
CA ASP A 40 33.16 -12.73 10.65
C ASP A 40 34.49 -11.97 10.66
N ALA A 41 35.60 -12.69 10.49
CA ALA A 41 36.94 -12.10 10.40
C ALA A 41 37.50 -12.31 8.99
N TYR A 42 37.80 -11.21 8.29
CA TYR A 42 38.37 -11.23 6.95
C TYR A 42 39.62 -10.36 6.90
N PHE A 43 40.76 -10.95 6.51
CA PHE A 43 42.05 -10.24 6.37
C PHE A 43 42.47 -9.43 7.61
N GLY A 44 42.11 -9.90 8.81
CA GLY A 44 42.38 -9.21 10.07
C GLY A 44 41.31 -8.19 10.50
N GLU A 45 40.33 -7.90 9.65
CA GLU A 45 39.20 -7.01 9.95
C GLU A 45 37.98 -7.79 10.45
N THR A 46 37.26 -7.22 11.42
CA THR A 46 36.00 -7.80 11.93
C THR A 46 34.79 -7.16 11.25
N LEU A 47 34.00 -7.96 10.53
CA LEU A 47 32.76 -7.55 9.91
C LEU A 47 31.57 -8.06 10.75
N SER A 48 30.65 -7.15 11.10
CA SER A 48 29.42 -7.51 11.80
C SER A 48 28.25 -7.56 10.81
N ASP A 49 27.52 -8.66 10.81
CA ASP A 49 26.31 -8.87 10.02
C ASP A 49 25.12 -9.19 10.95
N PRO A 50 24.36 -8.17 11.38
CA PRO A 50 23.25 -8.34 12.31
C PRO A 50 22.01 -9.02 11.73
N TYR A 51 21.99 -9.27 10.42
CA TYR A 51 20.81 -9.78 9.69
C TYR A 51 21.12 -11.06 8.89
N ARG A 52 22.24 -11.72 9.17
CA ARG A 52 22.66 -12.99 8.55
C ARG A 52 21.55 -14.05 8.50
N TRP A 53 20.67 -14.06 9.49
CA TRP A 53 19.55 -14.98 9.55
C TRP A 53 18.58 -14.90 8.36
N MET A 54 18.50 -13.74 7.69
CA MET A 54 17.66 -13.55 6.49
C MET A 54 18.20 -14.33 5.28
N GLU A 55 19.45 -14.80 5.33
CA GLU A 55 20.03 -15.65 4.28
C GLU A 55 19.59 -17.12 4.40
N ASN A 56 18.99 -17.52 5.52
CA ASN A 56 18.52 -18.88 5.77
C ASN A 56 17.01 -18.99 5.55
N ASP A 57 16.61 -19.62 4.43
CA ASP A 57 15.20 -19.81 4.07
C ASP A 57 14.42 -20.73 5.01
N LYS A 58 15.11 -21.50 5.86
CA LYS A 58 14.53 -22.37 6.90
C LYS A 58 14.38 -21.69 8.26
N ASP A 59 14.87 -20.45 8.41
CA ASP A 59 14.66 -19.69 9.63
C ASP A 59 13.16 -19.44 9.85
N GLN A 60 12.69 -19.71 11.07
CA GLN A 60 11.26 -19.64 11.38
C GLN A 60 10.67 -18.23 11.26
N GLU A 61 11.49 -17.19 11.41
CA GLU A 61 11.04 -15.80 11.30
C GLU A 61 11.26 -15.21 9.89
N TRP A 62 12.03 -15.86 9.03
CA TRP A 62 12.31 -15.39 7.66
C TRP A 62 11.03 -15.19 6.85
N LEU A 63 10.23 -16.24 6.71
CA LEU A 63 9.01 -16.18 5.92
C LEU A 63 7.96 -15.23 6.54
N PRO A 64 7.71 -15.22 7.87
CA PRO A 64 6.86 -14.23 8.51
C PRO A 64 7.31 -12.78 8.29
N PHE A 65 8.61 -12.49 8.43
CA PHE A 65 9.16 -11.15 8.21
C PHE A 65 8.93 -10.69 6.77
N LEU A 66 9.24 -11.54 5.79
CA LEU A 66 9.04 -11.24 4.37
C LEU A 66 7.56 -10.99 4.04
N LYS A 67 6.64 -11.79 4.59
CA LYS A 67 5.20 -11.58 4.42
C LYS A 67 4.75 -10.25 5.00
N GLY A 68 5.16 -9.91 6.22
CA GLY A 68 4.80 -8.63 6.84
C GLY A 68 5.34 -7.42 6.06
N GLN A 69 6.56 -7.52 5.52
CA GLN A 69 7.11 -6.47 4.64
C GLN A 69 6.30 -6.32 3.34
N ASN A 70 5.90 -7.44 2.73
CA ASN A 70 5.05 -7.42 1.54
C ASN A 70 3.66 -6.86 1.85
N GLU A 71 3.04 -7.22 2.97
CA GLU A 71 1.73 -6.69 3.39
C GLU A 71 1.76 -5.16 3.56
N HIS A 72 2.78 -4.63 4.25
CA HIS A 72 2.98 -3.19 4.36
C HIS A 72 3.14 -2.54 2.98
N THR A 73 4.02 -3.10 2.14
CA THR A 73 4.29 -2.58 0.81
C THR A 73 3.05 -2.55 -0.07
N ARG A 74 2.25 -3.63 -0.06
CA ARG A 74 0.99 -3.70 -0.82
C ARG A 74 0.01 -2.65 -0.34
N ALA A 75 -0.19 -2.54 0.98
CA ALA A 75 -1.08 -1.53 1.53
C ALA A 75 -0.65 -0.10 1.15
N VAL A 76 0.65 0.19 1.08
CA VAL A 76 1.16 1.49 0.59
C VAL A 76 0.89 1.65 -0.91
N LEU A 77 1.22 0.67 -1.75
CA LEU A 77 1.05 0.76 -3.20
C LEU A 77 -0.42 0.87 -3.62
N ASP A 78 -1.32 0.21 -2.91
CA ASP A 78 -2.77 0.25 -3.16
C ASP A 78 -3.37 1.65 -2.92
N THR A 79 -2.65 2.55 -2.23
CA THR A 79 -3.07 3.95 -2.08
C THR A 79 -2.86 4.79 -3.33
N ILE A 80 -2.07 4.33 -4.32
CA ILE A 80 -1.68 5.12 -5.49
C ILE A 80 -2.89 5.30 -6.43
N PRO A 81 -3.40 6.54 -6.63
CA PRO A 81 -4.55 6.76 -7.50
C PRO A 81 -4.27 6.35 -8.94
N GLY A 82 -5.12 5.49 -9.50
CA GLY A 82 -4.98 5.01 -10.87
C GLY A 82 -4.04 3.82 -11.08
N ARG A 83 -3.45 3.26 -10.01
CA ARG A 83 -2.67 2.02 -10.06
C ARG A 83 -3.44 0.85 -10.68
N GLU A 84 -4.72 0.72 -10.34
CA GLU A 84 -5.60 -0.35 -10.86
C GLU A 84 -5.70 -0.38 -12.39
N ARG A 85 -5.36 0.71 -13.10
CA ARG A 85 -5.36 0.73 -14.57
C ARG A 85 -4.07 0.16 -15.19
N LEU A 86 -3.07 -0.17 -14.37
CA LEU A 86 -1.74 -0.63 -14.80
C LEU A 86 -1.48 -2.12 -14.51
N LEU A 87 -2.44 -2.82 -13.92
CA LEU A 87 -2.37 -4.25 -13.56
C LEU A 87 -3.21 -5.08 -14.52
#